data_AF-A0A7Z9Q8F7-F1
#
_entry.id   AF-A0A7Z9Q8F7-F1
#
_cell.length_a   1.000
_cell.length_b   1.000
_cell.length_c   1.000
_cell.angle_alpha   90.00
_cell.angle_beta   90.00
_cell.angle_gamma   90.00
#
_symmetry.space_group_name_H-M   'P 1'
#
loop_
_entity.id
_entity.type
_entity.pdbx_description
1 polymer ?
#
loop_
_entity_poly.entity_id
_entity_poly.type
_entity_poly.pdbx_seq_one_letter_code
_entity_poly.pdbx_strand_id
1 'polypeptide(L)' 'RHAQSLQALVETGFQAGILFVVQRSDAHSFQPMWERDPKFGKALVNAYQAGVHVWCITTRISKTNMTYEKKIPVNLQPI' A
#
# COMPACT_ATOMS: atom_id res chain seq x y z
N ARG A 1 10.53 -7.75 2.32
CA ARG A 1 11.69 -7.31 1.49
C ARG A 1 11.49 -5.90 0.95
N HIS A 2 10.60 -5.64 -0.03
CA HIS A 2 10.44 -4.28 -0.59
C HIS A 2 10.12 -3.18 0.43
N ALA A 3 9.16 -3.40 1.34
CA ALA A 3 8.84 -2.44 2.39
C ALA A 3 10.05 -2.09 3.28
N GLN A 4 10.89 -3.08 3.60
CA GLN A 4 12.10 -2.89 4.41
C GLN A 4 13.18 -2.11 3.65
N SER A 5 13.31 -2.33 2.35
CA SER A 5 14.22 -1.55 1.50
C SER A 5 13.79 -0.09 1.42
N LEU A 6 12.49 0.18 1.33
CA LEU A 6 11.96 1.55 1.33
C LEU A 6 12.14 2.23 2.69
N GLN A 7 11.96 1.48 3.78
CA GLN A 7 12.28 1.95 5.12
C GLN A 7 13.75 2.40 5.21
N ALA A 8 14.70 1.56 4.78
CA ALA A 8 16.12 1.92 4.80
C ALA A 8 16.41 3.20 4.00
N LEU A 9 15.74 3.41 2.86
CA LEU A 9 15.88 4.66 2.08
C LEU A 9 15.39 5.88 2.86
N VAL A 10 14.23 5.78 3.52
CA VAL A 10 13.70 6.89 4.33
C VAL A 10 14.59 7.19 5.53
N GLU A 11 15.13 6.17 6.19
CA GLU A 11 16.10 6.32 7.28
C GLU A 11 17.39 7.01 6.85
N THR A 12 17.80 6.85 5.58
CA THR A 12 18.94 7.59 4.99
C THR A 12 18.59 9.01 4.50
N GLY A 13 17.35 9.46 4.70
CA GLY A 13 16.90 10.83 4.38
C GLY A 13 16.18 11.00 3.04
N PHE A 14 15.94 9.92 2.29
CA PHE A 14 15.16 10.00 1.05
C PHE A 14 13.65 10.00 1.31
N GLN A 15 12.88 10.49 0.35
CA GLN A 15 11.43 10.30 0.33
C GLN A 15 11.10 9.02 -0.44
N ALA A 16 10.31 8.13 0.16
CA ALA A 16 9.91 6.87 -0.46
C ALA A 16 8.44 6.57 -0.17
N GLY A 17 7.81 5.79 -1.06
CA GLY A 17 6.41 5.41 -0.89
C GLY A 17 6.02 4.12 -1.61
N ILE A 18 4.91 3.55 -1.17
CA ILE A 18 4.26 2.37 -1.73
C ILE A 18 2.90 2.80 -2.26
N LEU A 19 2.64 2.52 -3.54
CA LEU A 19 1.35 2.72 -4.17
C LEU A 19 0.72 1.36 -4.49
N PHE A 20 -0.36 1.01 -3.78
CA PHE A 20 -1.19 -0.12 -4.13
C PHE A 20 -2.19 0.29 -5.23
N VAL A 21 -2.22 -0.48 -6.30
CA VAL A 21 -3.14 -0.26 -7.43
C VAL A 21 -4.15 -1.39 -7.46
N VAL A 22 -5.37 -1.09 -7.00
CA VAL A 22 -6.48 -2.04 -6.98
C VAL A 22 -7.18 -1.98 -8.34
N GLN A 23 -7.07 -3.07 -9.10
CA GLN A 23 -7.61 -3.18 -10.46
C GLN A 23 -9.12 -3.47 -10.50
N ARG A 24 -9.89 -2.73 -9.69
CA ARG A 24 -11.34 -2.78 -9.60
C ARG A 24 -11.85 -1.50 -8.94
N SER A 25 -13.03 -1.04 -9.35
CA SER A 25 -13.62 0.23 -8.90
C SER A 25 -14.49 0.12 -7.66
N ASP A 26 -14.88 -1.09 -7.27
CA ASP A 26 -15.77 -1.41 -6.15
C ASP A 26 -15.05 -1.52 -4.79
N ALA A 27 -13.72 -1.39 -4.76
CA ALA A 27 -12.99 -1.39 -3.50
C ALA A 27 -13.17 -0.05 -2.75
N HIS A 28 -13.40 -0.15 -1.44
CA HIS A 28 -13.66 0.99 -0.57
C HIS A 28 -12.53 1.26 0.44
N SER A 29 -11.74 0.25 0.77
CA SER A 29 -10.56 0.37 1.64
C SER A 29 -9.55 -0.72 1.29
N PHE A 30 -8.32 -0.56 1.77
CA PHE A 30 -7.27 -1.56 1.69
C PHE A 30 -6.71 -1.84 3.08
N GLN A 31 -6.46 -3.11 3.38
CA GLN A 31 -5.72 -3.54 4.56
C GLN A 31 -4.83 -4.73 4.22
N PRO A 32 -3.71 -4.93 4.94
CA PRO A 32 -2.96 -6.17 4.85
C PRO A 32 -3.85 -7.39 5.17
N MET A 33 -3.62 -8.49 4.47
CA MET A 33 -4.28 -9.76 4.77
C MET A 33 -3.59 -10.43 5.96
N TRP A 34 -3.90 -9.94 7.16
CA TRP A 34 -3.22 -10.31 8.42
C TRP A 34 -3.20 -11.81 8.70
N GLU A 35 -4.29 -12.53 8.42
CA GLU A 35 -4.38 -13.97 8.66
C GLU A 35 -3.43 -14.78 7.76
N ARG A 36 -3.31 -14.38 6.49
CA ARG A 36 -2.51 -15.11 5.50
C ARG A 36 -1.04 -14.70 5.51
N ASP A 37 -0.76 -13.42 5.71
CA ASP A 37 0.60 -12.89 5.69
C ASP A 37 0.82 -11.79 6.75
N PRO A 38 0.91 -12.17 8.03
CA PRO A 38 1.18 -11.23 9.11
C PRO A 38 2.59 -10.64 9.01
N LYS A 39 3.54 -11.32 8.34
CA LYS A 39 4.91 -10.82 8.16
C LYS A 39 4.93 -9.62 7.22
N PHE A 40 4.18 -9.69 6.11
CA PHE A 40 4.00 -8.56 5.22
C PHE A 40 3.29 -7.39 5.90
N GLY A 41 2.19 -7.67 6.62
CA GLY A 41 1.47 -6.63 7.37
C GLY A 41 2.37 -5.89 8.36
N LYS A 42 3.16 -6.62 9.16
CA LYS A 42 4.15 -6.03 10.08
C LYS A 42 5.21 -5.22 9.35
N ALA A 43 5.75 -5.73 8.24
CA ALA A 43 6.75 -5.00 7.45
C ALA A 43 6.19 -3.69 6.86
N LEU A 44 4.92 -3.69 6.45
CA LEU A 44 4.26 -2.49 5.91
C LEU A 44 3.99 -1.46 7.01
N VAL A 45 3.56 -1.90 8.20
CA VAL A 45 3.40 -1.04 9.39
C VAL A 45 4.73 -0.40 9.77
N ASN A 46 5.80 -1.19 9.89
CA ASN A 46 7.11 -0.68 10.27
C ASN A 46 7.63 0.35 9.24
N ALA A 47 7.48 0.06 7.95
CA ALA A 47 7.87 1.00 6.90
C ALA A 47 7.07 2.31 6.98
N TYR A 48 5.75 2.22 7.19
CA TYR A 48 4.90 3.40 7.37
C TYR A 48 5.32 4.24 8.58
N GLN A 49 5.60 3.59 9.72
CA GLN A 49 6.07 4.25 10.94
C GLN A 49 7.44 4.90 10.78
N ALA A 50 8.32 4.32 9.95
CA ALA A 50 9.62 4.91 9.59
C ALA A 50 9.51 6.11 8.64
N GLY A 51 8.32 6.44 8.14
CA GLY A 51 8.07 7.58 7.27
C GLY A 51 7.85 7.23 5.79
N VAL A 52 7.77 5.95 5.43
CA VAL A 52 7.39 5.55 4.06
C VAL A 52 5.91 5.89 3.83
N HIS A 53 5.63 6.63 2.78
CA HIS A 53 4.25 6.92 2.43
C HIS A 53 3.53 5.68 1.89
N VAL A 54 2.29 5.45 2.31
CA VAL A 54 1.47 4.35 1.80
C VAL A 54 0.17 4.88 1.24
N TRP A 55 -0.08 4.57 -0.02
CA TRP A 55 -1.30 4.96 -0.73
C TRP A 55 -1.95 3.74 -1.38
N CYS A 56 -3.26 3.82 -1.54
CA CYS A 56 -4.01 2.87 -2.32
C CYS A 56 -4.97 3.61 -3.24
N ILE A 57 -4.99 3.20 -4.51
CA ILE A 57 -5.88 3.73 -5.53
C ILE A 57 -6.68 2.59 -6.14
N THR A 58 -7.85 2.92 -6.62
CA THR A 58 -8.67 2.05 -7.46
C THR A 58 -8.53 2.47 -8.90
N THR A 59 -8.72 1.52 -9.80
CA THR A 59 -8.82 1.79 -11.22
C THR A 59 -10.12 1.26 -11.79
N ARG A 60 -10.58 1.92 -12.85
CA ARG A 60 -11.64 1.40 -13.71
C ARG A 60 -10.99 0.61 -14.82
N ILE A 61 -11.40 -0.65 -14.96
CA ILE A 61 -10.90 -1.57 -15.97
C ILE A 61 -11.97 -1.76 -17.03
N SER A 62 -11.59 -1.65 -18.29
CA SER A 62 -12.38 -2.12 -19.43
C SER A 62 -11.59 -3.14 -20.25
N LYS A 63 -12.14 -3.61 -21.36
CA LYS A 63 -11.44 -4.54 -22.27
C LYS A 63 -10.21 -3.93 -22.93
N THR A 64 -10.09 -2.60 -22.98
CA THR A 64 -9.05 -1.90 -23.74
C THR A 64 -8.28 -0.86 -22.94
N ASN A 65 -8.72 -0.52 -21.72
CA ASN A 65 -8.07 0.51 -20.92
C ASN A 65 -8.12 0.21 -19.41
N MET A 66 -7.21 0.89 -18.69
CA MET A 66 -7.19 1.00 -17.24
C MET A 66 -6.99 2.47 -16.89
N THR A 67 -7.93 3.07 -16.17
CA THR A 67 -7.86 4.48 -15.76
C THR A 67 -7.90 4.60 -14.24
N TYR A 68 -7.19 5.59 -13.70
CA TYR A 68 -7.33 5.98 -12.29
C TYR A 68 -8.79 6.32 -11.98
N GLU A 69 -9.31 5.82 -10.87
CA GLU A 69 -10.66 6.12 -10.40
C GLU A 69 -10.61 7.02 -9.17
N LYS A 70 -10.13 6.50 -8.04
CA LYS A 70 -10.03 7.25 -6.77
C LYS A 70 -8.99 6.66 -5.83
N LYS A 71 -8.43 7.49 -4.95
CA LYS A 71 -7.70 7.05 -3.76
C LYS A 71 -8.68 6.49 -2.72
N ILE A 72 -8.30 5.39 -2.07
CA ILE A 72 -9.08 4.76 -0.99
C ILE A 72 -8.26 4.73 0.31
N PRO A 73 -8.91 4.72 1.49
CA PRO A 73 -8.23 4.61 2.78
C PRO A 73 -7.41 3.33 2.89
N VAL A 74 -6.26 3.44 3.55
CA VAL A 74 -5.36 2.34 3.89
C VAL A 74 -5.38 2.13 5.39
N ASN A 75 -5.85 0.96 5.82
CA ASN A 75 -5.91 0.56 7.22
C ASN A 75 -4.74 -0.35 7.52
N LEU A 76 -3.77 0.14 8.31
CA LEU A 76 -2.58 -0.63 8.72
C LEU A 76 -2.70 -1.19 10.15
N GLN A 77 -3.85 -1.07 10.79
CA GLN A 77 -4.05 -1.63 12.12
C GLN A 77 -4.10 -3.17 12.05
N PRO A 78 -3.34 -3.88 12.90
CA PRO A 78 -3.52 -5.31 13.11
C PRO A 78 -4.95 -5.59 13.61
N ILE A 79 -5.53 -6.71 13.16
CA ILE A 79 -6.80 -7.25 13.66
C ILE A 79 -6.49 -8.15 14.86
#